data_AF-A0A0S9CAG1-F1
#
_entry.id   AF-A0A0S9CAG1-F1
#
_cell.length_a   1.000
_cell.length_b   1.000
_cell.length_c   1.000
_cell.angle_alpha   90.00
_cell.angle_beta   90.00
_cell.angle_gamma   90.00
#
_symmetry.space_group_name_H-M   'P 1'
#
loop_
_entity.id
_entity.type
_entity.pdbx_description
1 polymer ?
#
loop_
_entity_poly.entity_id
_entity_poly.type
_entity_poly.pdbx_seq_one_letter_code
_entity_poly.pdbx_strand_id
1 'polypeptide(L)'
;MTFVALSIALCGGDASAQGSRESAAQDDLHRREDERAVARQQVRVAREQDRLDALRETLDLTTAPVATPLPDTGNSLVTGDTPQQSSSTTPAPTPAQTKAALRQAEGFADIERNLAARKAAQDFGEFGLGAGLSLTIDLGSKDRIADAQIVNGIVRVIDQNNAVARLLLETHYFFKPQRSGPFGLEEKMWGLGPFVAIQPGDERIVEAIGLGLMIGFRREETRTDSFNIGIGFMIDPNTRVLGDGFVANAAPPPGETEVRYRETAQKGLMLLTSFSF
;
A
#
# COMPACT_ATOMS: atom_id res chain seq x y z
N MET A 1 25.43 37.38 -48.86
CA MET A 1 25.34 36.84 -47.49
C MET A 1 24.04 37.37 -46.89
N THR A 2 22.95 36.66 -47.12
CA THR A 2 21.59 37.09 -46.75
C THR A 2 20.79 35.81 -46.58
N PHE A 3 20.47 35.39 -45.36
CA PHE A 3 19.42 34.41 -44.97
C PHE A 3 19.61 34.02 -43.50
N VAL A 4 19.33 34.94 -42.55
CA VAL A 4 19.08 34.60 -41.13
C VAL A 4 18.07 35.60 -40.58
N ALA A 5 16.78 35.45 -40.93
CA ALA A 5 15.68 36.19 -40.31
C ALA A 5 14.31 35.60 -40.68
N LEU A 6 14.05 34.31 -40.42
CA LEU A 6 12.67 33.80 -40.50
C LEU A 6 12.49 32.44 -39.77
N SER A 7 12.54 32.42 -38.43
CA SER A 7 12.13 31.23 -37.65
C SER A 7 11.72 31.51 -36.18
N ILE A 8 11.34 32.74 -35.83
CA ILE A 8 10.85 33.09 -34.48
C ILE A 8 9.42 33.65 -34.56
N ALA A 9 8.49 32.86 -35.10
CA ALA A 9 7.07 33.29 -35.16
C ALA A 9 6.04 32.15 -35.01
N LEU A 10 6.44 30.92 -34.70
CA LEU A 10 5.50 29.76 -34.67
C LEU A 10 5.35 29.06 -33.30
N CYS A 11 6.03 29.48 -32.24
CA CYS A 11 5.93 28.83 -30.91
C CYS A 11 5.02 29.55 -29.89
N GLY A 12 4.21 30.53 -30.31
CA GLY A 12 3.38 31.33 -29.39
C GLY A 12 1.96 30.84 -29.14
N GLY A 13 1.52 29.74 -29.77
CA GLY A 13 0.11 29.32 -29.78
C GLY A 13 -0.31 28.25 -28.76
N ASP A 14 0.62 27.47 -28.20
CA ASP A 14 0.27 26.24 -27.46
C ASP A 14 0.13 26.41 -25.95
N ALA A 15 0.64 27.51 -25.37
CA ALA A 15 0.60 27.71 -23.92
C ALA A 15 -0.83 27.97 -23.38
N SER A 16 -1.71 28.60 -24.17
CA SER A 16 -3.09 28.87 -23.76
C SER A 16 -3.98 27.62 -23.79
N ALA A 17 -3.72 26.70 -24.72
CA ALA A 17 -4.46 25.44 -24.84
C ALA A 17 -4.12 24.45 -23.72
N GLN A 18 -2.88 24.47 -23.21
CA GLN A 18 -2.48 23.63 -22.07
C GLN A 18 -3.16 24.09 -20.76
N GLY A 19 -3.16 25.40 -20.47
CA GLY A 19 -3.80 25.92 -19.25
C GLY A 19 -5.31 25.62 -19.17
N SER A 20 -6.02 25.67 -20.31
CA SER A 20 -7.45 25.32 -20.35
C SER A 20 -7.74 23.85 -20.05
N ARG A 21 -6.82 22.94 -20.39
CA ARG A 21 -6.99 21.49 -20.14
C ARG A 21 -6.72 21.13 -18.69
N GLU A 22 -5.72 21.77 -18.07
CA GLU A 22 -5.41 21.57 -16.65
C GLU A 22 -6.54 22.08 -15.76
N SER A 23 -7.10 23.26 -16.08
CA SER A 23 -8.24 23.80 -15.35
C SER A 23 -9.47 22.88 -15.42
N ALA A 24 -9.81 22.35 -16.59
CA ALA A 24 -10.93 21.42 -16.72
C ALA A 24 -10.70 20.10 -15.97
N ALA A 25 -9.45 19.62 -15.89
CA ALA A 25 -9.11 18.41 -15.15
C ALA A 25 -9.20 18.62 -13.62
N GLN A 26 -8.81 19.80 -13.13
CA GLN A 26 -8.96 20.16 -11.71
C GLN A 26 -10.43 20.30 -11.31
N ASP A 27 -11.26 20.93 -12.16
CA ASP A 27 -12.70 21.04 -11.92
C ASP A 27 -13.39 19.66 -11.88
N ASP A 28 -13.00 18.73 -12.76
CA ASP A 28 -13.51 17.35 -12.73
C ASP A 28 -13.14 16.61 -11.44
N LEU A 29 -11.91 16.81 -10.96
CA LEU A 29 -11.43 16.19 -9.74
C LEU A 29 -12.17 16.72 -8.51
N HIS A 30 -12.36 18.03 -8.40
CA HIS A 30 -13.16 18.63 -7.33
C HIS A 30 -14.61 18.15 -7.33
N ARG A 31 -15.24 18.07 -8.51
CA ARG A 31 -16.61 17.54 -8.63
C ARG A 31 -16.72 16.10 -8.12
N ARG A 32 -15.74 15.24 -8.42
CA ARG A 32 -15.70 13.85 -7.91
C ARG A 32 -15.47 13.78 -6.41
N GLU A 33 -14.69 14.70 -5.84
CA GLU A 33 -14.49 14.79 -4.39
C GLU A 33 -15.78 15.20 -3.67
N ASP A 34 -16.52 16.17 -4.21
CA ASP A 34 -17.82 16.59 -3.69
C ASP A 34 -18.85 15.45 -3.77
N GLU A 35 -18.93 14.76 -4.91
CA GLU A 35 -19.78 13.58 -5.09
C GLU A 35 -19.45 12.48 -4.06
N ARG A 36 -18.17 12.24 -3.78
CA ARG A 36 -17.72 11.28 -2.75
C ARG A 36 -18.06 11.74 -1.34
N ALA A 37 -17.97 13.04 -1.04
CA ALA A 37 -18.34 13.60 0.25
C ALA A 37 -19.84 13.40 0.52
N VAL A 38 -20.68 13.68 -0.48
CA VAL A 38 -22.13 13.45 -0.41
C VAL A 38 -22.44 11.97 -0.21
N ALA A 39 -21.78 11.06 -0.94
CA ALA A 39 -21.98 9.61 -0.79
C ALA A 39 -21.62 9.13 0.62
N ARG A 40 -20.52 9.60 1.21
CA ARG A 40 -20.12 9.28 2.59
C ARG A 40 -21.15 9.78 3.61
N GLN A 41 -21.69 10.97 3.39
CA GLN A 41 -22.74 11.52 4.26
C GLN A 41 -24.01 10.68 4.18
N GLN A 42 -24.43 10.25 3.00
CA GLN A 42 -25.60 9.38 2.82
C GLN A 42 -25.44 8.02 3.52
N VAL A 43 -24.25 7.39 3.42
CA VAL A 43 -23.97 6.13 4.14
C VAL A 43 -24.03 6.32 5.65
N ARG A 44 -23.56 7.46 6.17
CA ARG A 44 -23.65 7.77 7.61
C ARG A 44 -25.09 7.93 8.06
N VAL A 45 -25.92 8.64 7.28
CA VAL A 45 -27.35 8.81 7.58
C VAL A 45 -28.08 7.46 7.55
N ALA A 46 -27.82 6.61 6.55
CA ALA A 46 -28.42 5.28 6.47
C ALA A 46 -28.09 4.41 7.69
N ARG A 47 -26.84 4.40 8.15
CA ARG A 47 -26.44 3.67 9.36
C ARG A 47 -27.11 4.17 10.64
N GLU A 48 -27.29 5.49 10.77
CA GLU A 48 -28.04 6.06 11.91
C GLU A 48 -29.51 5.67 11.84
N GLN A 49 -30.10 5.65 10.65
CA GLN A 49 -31.47 5.19 10.43
C GLN A 49 -31.64 3.73 10.87
N ASP A 50 -30.75 2.83 10.41
CA ASP A 50 -30.75 1.42 10.80
C ASP A 50 -30.61 1.24 12.32
N ARG A 51 -29.77 2.07 12.96
CA ARG A 51 -29.60 2.07 14.42
C ARG A 51 -30.87 2.51 15.15
N LEU A 52 -31.58 3.53 14.65
CA LEU A 52 -32.83 4.00 15.23
C LEU A 52 -33.96 2.97 15.06
N ASP A 53 -34.02 2.31 13.92
CA ASP A 53 -35.01 1.25 13.66
C ASP A 53 -34.77 0.04 14.58
N ALA A 54 -33.50 -0.35 14.77
CA ALA A 54 -33.15 -1.41 15.74
C ALA A 54 -33.53 -1.02 17.18
N LEU A 55 -33.32 0.23 17.59
CA LEU A 55 -33.76 0.71 18.91
C LEU A 55 -35.29 0.70 19.06
N ARG A 56 -36.01 1.07 18.01
CA ARG A 56 -37.48 1.04 18.00
C ARG A 56 -38.00 -0.38 18.17
N GLU A 57 -37.40 -1.36 17.49
CA GLU A 57 -37.76 -2.78 17.64
C GLU A 57 -37.53 -3.28 19.09
N THR A 58 -36.45 -2.83 19.74
CA THR A 58 -36.20 -3.18 21.15
C THR A 58 -37.20 -2.56 22.14
N LEU A 59 -37.80 -1.40 21.82
CA LEU A 59 -38.75 -0.70 22.68
C LEU A 59 -40.19 -1.26 22.58
N ASP A 60 -40.58 -1.79 21.42
CA ASP A 60 -41.92 -2.36 21.19
C ASP A 60 -42.17 -3.70 21.92
N LEU A 61 -41.12 -4.35 22.41
CA LEU A 61 -41.20 -5.58 23.23
C LEU A 61 -41.67 -5.34 24.69
N THR A 62 -42.09 -4.11 25.04
CA THR A 62 -42.56 -3.74 26.38
C THR A 62 -44.06 -3.45 26.46
N THR A 63 -44.88 -4.03 25.58
CA THR A 63 -46.35 -3.91 25.70
C THR A 63 -46.91 -4.95 26.68
N ALA A 64 -46.97 -4.57 27.96
CA ALA A 64 -47.80 -5.25 28.96
C ALA A 64 -49.30 -5.11 28.62
N PRO A 65 -50.14 -6.12 28.95
CA PRO A 65 -51.55 -6.12 28.54
C PRO A 65 -52.40 -5.10 29.30
N VAL A 66 -53.06 -4.26 28.51
CA VAL A 66 -54.43 -3.69 28.62
C VAL A 66 -55.08 -3.65 30.01
N ALA A 67 -55.31 -2.42 30.50
CA ALA A 67 -56.40 -2.10 31.42
C ALA A 67 -57.48 -1.28 30.68
N THR A 68 -58.72 -1.61 30.96
CA THR A 68 -60.00 -1.21 30.35
C THR A 68 -60.34 0.30 30.31
N PRO A 69 -61.29 0.72 29.43
CA PRO A 69 -61.60 2.12 29.16
C PRO A 69 -62.62 2.72 30.13
N LEU A 70 -62.52 4.04 30.35
CA LEU A 70 -63.52 4.90 31.00
C LEU A 70 -63.96 6.01 30.02
N PRO A 71 -65.17 6.57 30.18
CA PRO A 71 -65.85 7.32 29.14
C PRO A 71 -65.48 8.81 29.12
N ASP A 72 -65.45 9.29 27.88
CA ASP A 72 -65.82 10.59 27.33
C ASP A 72 -66.31 11.70 28.28
N THR A 73 -65.60 12.83 28.27
CA THR A 73 -66.21 14.16 28.38
C THR A 73 -65.39 15.14 27.56
N GLY A 74 -66.02 15.69 26.52
CA GLY A 74 -65.38 16.58 25.57
C GLY A 74 -64.91 17.93 26.12
N ASN A 75 -64.12 18.63 25.31
CA ASN A 75 -64.34 20.05 25.12
C ASN A 75 -63.76 20.55 23.80
N SER A 76 -64.40 21.62 23.36
CA SER A 76 -64.41 22.20 22.03
C SER A 76 -63.25 23.17 21.76
N LEU A 77 -63.06 23.45 20.47
CA LEU A 77 -62.47 24.66 19.86
C LEU A 77 -60.97 24.94 20.08
N VAL A 78 -60.20 24.96 18.98
CA VAL A 78 -59.56 26.18 18.43
C VAL A 78 -59.12 25.92 16.98
N THR A 79 -59.56 26.82 16.11
CA THR A 79 -59.24 26.95 14.69
C THR A 79 -57.81 27.44 14.45
N GLY A 80 -57.10 26.82 13.51
CA GLY A 80 -55.83 27.32 12.97
C GLY A 80 -55.56 26.73 11.58
N ASP A 81 -55.79 27.55 10.55
CA ASP A 81 -55.51 27.24 9.15
C ASP A 81 -54.02 26.90 8.98
N THR A 82 -53.75 25.60 8.80
CA THR A 82 -52.43 25.07 8.44
C THR A 82 -52.47 24.72 6.96
N PRO A 83 -51.51 25.19 6.13
CA PRO A 83 -51.51 24.88 4.71
C PRO A 83 -51.47 23.36 4.52
N GLN A 84 -52.43 22.82 3.75
CA GLN A 84 -52.52 21.42 3.36
C GLN A 84 -51.24 21.00 2.62
N GLN A 85 -50.25 20.56 3.38
CA GLN A 85 -49.13 19.81 2.87
C GLN A 85 -49.70 18.47 2.43
N SER A 86 -49.85 18.32 1.12
CA SER A 86 -50.35 17.11 0.47
C SER A 86 -49.46 15.96 0.88
N SER A 87 -49.87 15.21 1.91
CA SER A 87 -49.20 14.00 2.36
C SER A 87 -49.43 12.93 1.30
N SER A 88 -48.55 12.90 0.29
CA SER A 88 -48.39 11.75 -0.56
C SER A 88 -48.01 10.57 0.35
N THR A 89 -49.01 9.81 0.76
CA THR A 89 -48.85 8.56 1.50
C THR A 89 -48.30 7.56 0.49
N THR A 90 -46.98 7.61 0.29
CA THR A 90 -46.29 6.53 -0.41
C THR A 90 -46.55 5.28 0.42
N PRO A 91 -47.27 4.28 -0.13
CA PRO A 91 -47.57 3.07 0.61
C PRO A 91 -46.25 2.41 1.04
N ALA A 92 -46.17 2.02 2.31
CA ALA A 92 -45.02 1.31 2.83
C ALA A 92 -44.76 0.06 1.96
N PRO A 93 -43.49 -0.22 1.60
CA PRO A 93 -43.16 -1.37 0.79
C PRO A 93 -43.65 -2.65 1.46
N THR A 94 -44.29 -3.50 0.68
CA THR A 94 -44.73 -4.82 1.16
C THR A 94 -43.51 -5.68 1.53
N PRO A 95 -43.64 -6.66 2.45
CA PRO A 95 -42.54 -7.56 2.80
C PRO A 95 -41.90 -8.27 1.59
N ALA A 96 -42.68 -8.53 0.54
CA ALA A 96 -42.19 -9.09 -0.72
C ALA A 96 -41.30 -8.11 -1.50
N GLN A 97 -41.67 -6.82 -1.54
CA GLN A 97 -40.87 -5.76 -2.15
C GLN A 97 -39.57 -5.50 -1.37
N THR A 98 -39.63 -5.51 -0.04
CA THR A 98 -38.44 -5.39 0.82
C THR A 98 -37.47 -6.55 0.60
N LYS A 99 -37.97 -7.80 0.53
CA LYS A 99 -37.13 -8.98 0.26
C LYS A 99 -36.52 -8.97 -1.14
N ALA A 100 -37.25 -8.50 -2.15
CA ALA A 100 -36.73 -8.35 -3.51
C ALA A 100 -35.65 -7.26 -3.59
N ALA A 101 -35.85 -6.12 -2.92
CA ALA A 101 -34.87 -5.04 -2.84
C ALA A 101 -33.58 -5.48 -2.12
N LEU A 102 -33.70 -6.23 -1.00
CA LEU A 102 -32.55 -6.81 -0.30
C LEU A 102 -31.74 -7.76 -1.19
N ARG A 103 -32.40 -8.67 -1.92
CA ARG A 103 -31.71 -9.58 -2.87
C ARG A 103 -31.02 -8.84 -4.02
N GLN A 104 -31.62 -7.75 -4.50
CA GLN A 104 -30.99 -6.92 -5.51
C GLN A 104 -29.76 -6.21 -4.93
N ALA A 105 -29.87 -5.63 -3.72
CA ALA A 105 -28.76 -5.00 -3.02
C ALA A 105 -27.60 -5.99 -2.74
N GLU A 106 -27.91 -7.22 -2.34
CA GLU A 106 -26.94 -8.32 -2.20
C GLU A 106 -26.24 -8.62 -3.53
N GLY A 107 -27.01 -8.74 -4.63
CA GLY A 107 -26.45 -8.95 -5.97
C GLY A 107 -25.52 -7.82 -6.44
N PHE A 108 -25.85 -6.56 -6.13
CA PHE A 108 -24.96 -5.43 -6.42
C PHE A 108 -23.69 -5.46 -5.58
N ALA A 109 -23.79 -5.77 -4.28
CA ALA A 109 -22.63 -5.90 -3.41
C ALA A 109 -21.67 -7.02 -3.87
N ASP A 110 -22.21 -8.14 -4.36
CA ASP A 110 -21.41 -9.23 -4.93
C ASP A 110 -20.72 -8.82 -6.24
N ILE A 111 -21.39 -8.06 -7.11
CA ILE A 111 -20.77 -7.54 -8.34
C ILE A 111 -19.63 -6.58 -7.99
N GLU A 112 -19.84 -5.66 -7.05
CA GLU A 112 -18.81 -4.73 -6.60
C GLU A 112 -17.61 -5.46 -5.99
N ARG A 113 -17.87 -6.46 -5.12
CA ARG A 113 -16.81 -7.28 -4.53
C ARG A 113 -16.03 -8.04 -5.61
N ASN A 114 -16.71 -8.67 -6.56
CA ASN A 114 -16.06 -9.40 -7.65
C ASN A 114 -15.25 -8.47 -8.56
N LEU A 115 -15.75 -7.27 -8.84
CA LEU A 115 -15.03 -6.27 -9.62
C LEU A 115 -13.77 -5.78 -8.88
N ALA A 116 -13.91 -5.45 -7.59
CA ALA A 116 -12.80 -5.07 -6.73
C ALA A 116 -11.77 -6.20 -6.65
N ALA A 117 -12.22 -7.45 -6.54
CA ALA A 117 -11.33 -8.61 -6.49
C ALA A 117 -10.55 -8.80 -7.80
N ARG A 118 -11.22 -8.64 -8.95
CA ARG A 118 -10.56 -8.70 -10.26
C ARG A 118 -9.56 -7.57 -10.46
N LYS A 119 -9.91 -6.34 -10.06
CA LYS A 119 -9.02 -5.18 -10.14
C LYS A 119 -7.80 -5.36 -9.24
N ALA A 120 -7.99 -5.70 -7.97
CA ALA A 120 -6.90 -5.93 -7.05
C ALA A 120 -6.01 -7.12 -7.47
N ALA A 121 -6.61 -8.18 -8.01
CA ALA A 121 -5.86 -9.28 -8.62
C ALA A 121 -5.05 -8.81 -9.82
N GLN A 122 -5.57 -7.90 -10.66
CA GLN A 122 -4.84 -7.33 -11.78
C GLN A 122 -3.64 -6.53 -11.28
N ASP A 123 -3.89 -5.50 -10.46
CA ASP A 123 -2.91 -4.56 -9.91
C ASP A 123 -1.76 -5.28 -9.19
N PHE A 124 -2.06 -6.36 -8.44
CA PHE A 124 -1.03 -7.18 -7.79
C PHE A 124 -0.02 -7.83 -8.77
N GLY A 125 -0.42 -8.10 -10.01
CA GLY A 125 0.48 -8.70 -11.01
C GLY A 125 1.23 -7.67 -11.86
N GLU A 126 1.16 -6.39 -11.49
CA GLU A 126 1.85 -5.30 -12.18
C GLU A 126 3.10 -4.89 -11.38
N PHE A 127 3.67 -3.73 -11.70
CA PHE A 127 4.80 -3.18 -10.95
C PHE A 127 4.34 -2.73 -9.56
N GLY A 128 4.84 -3.40 -8.54
CA GLY A 128 4.63 -3.05 -7.14
C GLY A 128 5.78 -2.24 -6.57
N LEU A 129 5.50 -1.48 -5.51
CA LEU A 129 6.49 -0.87 -4.63
C LEU A 129 6.26 -1.38 -3.21
N GLY A 130 7.34 -1.59 -2.49
CA GLY A 130 7.28 -2.05 -1.11
C GLY A 130 8.48 -1.63 -0.29
N ALA A 131 8.42 -1.96 0.99
CA ALA A 131 9.53 -1.80 1.93
C ALA A 131 9.69 -3.10 2.71
N GLY A 132 10.94 -3.47 2.99
CA GLY A 132 11.23 -4.74 3.63
C GLY A 132 12.53 -4.79 4.42
N LEU A 133 12.62 -5.80 5.27
CA LEU A 133 13.83 -6.17 5.98
C LEU A 133 14.57 -7.24 5.19
N SER A 134 15.85 -7.02 4.94
CA SER A 134 16.73 -8.00 4.33
C SER A 134 17.78 -8.48 5.32
N LEU A 135 18.21 -9.73 5.15
CA LEU A 135 19.42 -10.27 5.70
C LEU A 135 20.34 -10.64 4.54
N THR A 136 21.56 -10.11 4.54
CA THR A 136 22.57 -10.42 3.53
C THR A 136 23.72 -11.17 4.16
N ILE A 137 24.11 -12.28 3.57
CA ILE A 137 25.30 -13.06 3.94
C ILE A 137 26.36 -12.77 2.88
N ASP A 138 27.52 -12.27 3.31
CA ASP A 138 28.65 -11.97 2.41
C ASP A 138 29.16 -13.26 1.75
N LEU A 139 29.37 -13.20 0.44
CA LEU A 139 29.96 -14.27 -0.38
C LEU A 139 31.34 -13.84 -0.92
N GLY A 140 31.83 -12.68 -0.52
CA GLY A 140 33.13 -12.15 -0.90
C GLY A 140 34.29 -12.99 -0.36
N SER A 141 35.47 -12.80 -0.97
CA SER A 141 36.71 -13.45 -0.54
C SER A 141 37.45 -12.71 0.58
N LYS A 142 36.85 -11.63 1.10
CA LYS A 142 37.43 -10.78 2.15
C LYS A 142 36.34 -10.54 3.18
N ASP A 143 36.67 -10.56 4.45
CA ASP A 143 35.71 -10.21 5.49
C ASP A 143 35.39 -8.72 5.46
N ARG A 144 34.12 -8.39 5.71
CA ARG A 144 33.71 -7.02 6.00
C ARG A 144 34.18 -6.64 7.40
N ILE A 145 35.09 -5.67 7.47
CA ILE A 145 35.71 -5.26 8.72
C ILE A 145 35.03 -4.00 9.23
N ALA A 146 34.44 -4.08 10.42
CA ALA A 146 33.99 -2.89 11.13
C ALA A 146 35.16 -2.23 11.86
N ASP A 147 35.93 -3.05 12.59
CA ASP A 147 37.07 -2.58 13.37
C ASP A 147 38.20 -3.62 13.50
N ALA A 148 39.43 -3.13 13.56
CA ALA A 148 40.66 -3.89 13.65
C ALA A 148 41.78 -3.01 14.22
N GLN A 149 42.65 -3.62 15.02
CA GLN A 149 43.77 -2.94 15.68
C GLN A 149 45.04 -3.80 15.66
N ILE A 150 46.19 -3.19 15.92
CA ILE A 150 47.45 -3.92 16.08
C ILE A 150 47.72 -4.13 17.57
N VAL A 151 47.69 -5.39 18.02
CA VAL A 151 47.99 -5.77 19.40
C VAL A 151 49.27 -6.60 19.42
N ASN A 152 50.31 -6.11 20.10
CA ASN A 152 51.60 -6.77 20.21
C ASN A 152 52.22 -7.11 18.83
N GLY A 153 52.09 -6.19 17.88
CA GLY A 153 52.60 -6.39 16.51
C GLY A 153 51.80 -7.41 15.68
N ILE A 154 50.57 -7.74 16.07
CA ILE A 154 49.66 -8.62 15.32
C ILE A 154 48.38 -7.87 15.00
N VAL A 155 47.95 -7.92 13.74
CA VAL A 155 46.68 -7.37 13.28
C VAL A 155 45.54 -8.24 13.82
N ARG A 156 44.70 -7.67 14.69
CA ARG A 156 43.54 -8.31 15.29
C ARG A 156 42.28 -7.61 14.79
N VAL A 157 41.43 -8.38 14.12
CA VAL A 157 40.09 -7.91 13.80
C VAL A 157 39.24 -8.00 15.06
N ILE A 158 38.64 -6.88 15.44
CA ILE A 158 37.80 -6.77 16.64
C ILE A 158 36.36 -7.07 16.28
N ASP A 159 35.90 -6.56 15.14
CA ASP A 159 34.52 -6.69 14.71
C ASP A 159 34.40 -6.90 13.19
N GLN A 160 33.51 -7.82 12.81
CA GLN A 160 33.25 -8.24 11.44
C GLN A 160 31.75 -8.30 11.17
N ASN A 161 31.35 -7.77 10.03
CA ASN A 161 29.95 -7.67 9.63
C ASN A 161 29.67 -8.49 8.35
N ASN A 162 29.93 -9.80 8.40
CA ASN A 162 29.69 -10.70 7.26
C ASN A 162 28.20 -11.09 7.10
N ALA A 163 27.36 -10.76 8.08
CA ALA A 163 25.91 -10.85 7.99
C ALA A 163 25.30 -9.51 8.37
N VAL A 164 24.55 -8.88 7.47
CA VAL A 164 24.02 -7.53 7.66
C VAL A 164 22.53 -7.50 7.42
N ALA A 165 21.79 -6.99 8.40
CA ALA A 165 20.37 -6.71 8.29
C ALA A 165 20.14 -5.27 7.80
N ARG A 166 19.22 -5.08 6.84
CA ARG A 166 18.95 -3.76 6.23
C ARG A 166 17.47 -3.52 6.01
N LEU A 167 17.06 -2.26 6.06
CA LEU A 167 15.80 -1.81 5.49
C LEU A 167 16.01 -1.47 4.00
N LEU A 168 15.19 -2.04 3.13
CA LEU A 168 15.26 -1.82 1.68
C LEU A 168 13.92 -1.29 1.16
N LEU A 169 14.00 -0.43 0.15
CA LEU A 169 12.88 -0.16 -0.74
C LEU A 169 12.96 -1.15 -1.90
N GLU A 170 11.84 -1.75 -2.27
CA GLU A 170 11.79 -2.76 -3.33
C GLU A 170 10.73 -2.42 -4.38
N THR A 171 11.01 -2.83 -5.61
CA THR A 171 10.03 -2.93 -6.68
C THR A 171 10.07 -4.34 -7.27
N HIS A 172 8.92 -4.86 -7.65
CA HIS A 172 8.78 -6.19 -8.22
C HIS A 172 7.71 -6.22 -9.30
N TYR A 173 7.71 -7.30 -10.08
CA TYR A 173 6.65 -7.61 -11.03
C TYR A 173 6.22 -9.06 -10.83
N PHE A 174 4.95 -9.32 -10.51
CA PHE A 174 4.48 -10.69 -10.23
C PHE A 174 3.74 -11.32 -11.41
N PHE A 175 4.26 -12.46 -11.88
CA PHE A 175 3.49 -13.37 -12.71
C PHE A 175 2.54 -14.18 -11.83
N LYS A 176 1.24 -14.13 -12.12
CA LYS A 176 0.18 -14.82 -11.37
C LYS A 176 -0.21 -16.12 -12.07
N PRO A 177 0.07 -17.29 -11.49
CA PRO A 177 -0.33 -18.55 -12.10
C PRO A 177 -1.84 -18.76 -12.01
N GLN A 178 -2.43 -19.36 -13.04
CA GLN A 178 -3.85 -19.75 -13.09
C GLN A 178 -4.13 -21.08 -12.37
N ARG A 179 -3.29 -21.41 -11.38
CA ARG A 179 -3.40 -22.66 -10.61
C ARG A 179 -3.22 -22.35 -9.14
N SER A 180 -3.81 -23.20 -8.31
CA SER A 180 -3.60 -23.19 -6.87
C SER A 180 -2.10 -23.22 -6.56
N GLY A 181 -1.70 -22.38 -5.61
CA GLY A 181 -0.31 -22.15 -5.26
C GLY A 181 0.28 -23.19 -4.31
N PRO A 182 1.57 -23.01 -3.96
CA PRO A 182 2.15 -23.76 -2.85
C PRO A 182 1.31 -23.54 -1.57
N PHE A 183 1.24 -24.56 -0.72
CA PHE A 183 0.46 -24.54 0.53
C PHE A 183 -1.07 -24.40 0.38
N GLY A 184 -1.63 -24.70 -0.81
CA GLY A 184 -3.07 -24.68 -1.02
C GLY A 184 -3.66 -23.28 -1.20
N LEU A 185 -2.82 -22.30 -1.53
CA LEU A 185 -3.28 -20.94 -1.82
C LEU A 185 -4.17 -20.91 -3.06
N GLU A 186 -5.22 -20.10 -3.00
CA GLU A 186 -6.15 -19.91 -4.11
C GLU A 186 -5.47 -19.23 -5.31
N GLU A 187 -6.07 -19.40 -6.48
CA GLU A 187 -5.60 -18.76 -7.71
C GLU A 187 -5.53 -17.23 -7.53
N LYS A 188 -4.52 -16.58 -8.12
CA LYS A 188 -4.33 -15.11 -8.06
C LYS A 188 -4.12 -14.51 -6.66
N MET A 189 -4.01 -15.33 -5.62
CA MET A 189 -3.61 -14.91 -4.26
C MET A 189 -2.10 -15.02 -4.05
N TRP A 190 -1.37 -15.48 -5.06
CA TRP A 190 0.07 -15.57 -5.05
C TRP A 190 0.66 -15.21 -6.41
N GLY A 191 1.92 -14.80 -6.40
CA GLY A 191 2.67 -14.48 -7.59
C GLY A 191 4.16 -14.74 -7.40
N LEU A 192 4.86 -15.00 -8.50
CA LEU A 192 6.31 -15.16 -8.51
C LEU A 192 6.88 -14.22 -9.57
N GLY A 193 7.98 -13.54 -9.28
CA GLY A 193 8.64 -12.77 -10.31
C GLY A 193 9.91 -12.06 -9.85
N PRO A 194 10.52 -11.29 -10.75
CA PRO A 194 11.74 -10.56 -10.44
C PRO A 194 11.47 -9.39 -9.49
N PHE A 195 12.47 -9.05 -8.69
CA PHE A 195 12.49 -7.82 -7.92
C PHE A 195 13.85 -7.12 -7.97
N VAL A 196 13.82 -5.81 -7.75
CA VAL A 196 14.98 -4.97 -7.52
C VAL A 196 14.77 -4.25 -6.19
N ALA A 197 15.82 -4.15 -5.38
CA ALA A 197 15.78 -3.46 -4.10
C ALA A 197 16.94 -2.48 -3.99
N ILE A 198 16.71 -1.36 -3.33
CA ILE A 198 17.72 -0.33 -3.08
C ILE A 198 17.73 0.05 -1.60
N GLN A 199 18.92 0.26 -1.05
CA GLN A 199 19.11 0.86 0.25
C GLN A 199 19.58 2.32 0.05
N PRO A 200 18.77 3.32 0.45
CA PRO A 200 19.24 4.69 0.56
C PRO A 200 20.32 4.79 1.64
N GLY A 201 21.37 5.58 1.39
CA GLY A 201 22.40 5.89 2.39
C GLY A 201 22.23 7.31 2.96
N ASP A 202 22.87 7.55 4.11
CA ASP A 202 22.83 8.88 4.76
C ASP A 202 23.80 9.86 4.09
N GLU A 203 25.04 9.41 3.86
CA GLU A 203 26.10 10.21 3.20
C GLU A 203 26.19 9.95 1.69
N ARG A 204 25.61 8.84 1.22
CA ARG A 204 25.66 8.38 -0.16
C ARG A 204 24.26 8.11 -0.68
N ILE A 205 24.00 8.44 -1.95
CA ILE A 205 22.67 8.28 -2.57
C ILE A 205 22.23 6.81 -2.54
N VAL A 206 23.15 5.85 -2.76
CA VAL A 206 22.86 4.41 -2.77
C VAL A 206 23.93 3.65 -1.99
N GLU A 207 23.50 2.96 -0.94
CA GLU A 207 24.39 2.14 -0.10
C GLU A 207 24.44 0.69 -0.57
N ALA A 208 23.33 0.15 -1.08
CA ALA A 208 23.25 -1.22 -1.58
C ALA A 208 22.21 -1.35 -2.70
N ILE A 209 22.46 -2.27 -3.63
CA ILE A 209 21.53 -2.66 -4.70
C ILE A 209 21.33 -4.18 -4.64
N GLY A 210 20.07 -4.60 -4.58
CA GLY A 210 19.66 -6.00 -4.61
C GLY A 210 18.84 -6.33 -5.85
N LEU A 211 18.98 -7.55 -6.35
CA LEU A 211 18.16 -8.11 -7.42
C LEU A 211 17.90 -9.58 -7.16
N GLY A 212 16.72 -10.09 -7.52
CA GLY A 212 16.43 -11.49 -7.28
C GLY A 212 15.06 -11.93 -7.75
N LEU A 213 14.62 -13.06 -7.20
CA LEU A 213 13.28 -13.60 -7.38
C LEU A 213 12.51 -13.49 -6.08
N MET A 214 11.23 -13.18 -6.20
CA MET A 214 10.34 -12.96 -5.08
C MET A 214 9.03 -13.69 -5.30
N ILE A 215 8.54 -14.32 -4.23
CA ILE A 215 7.18 -14.82 -4.14
C ILE A 215 6.36 -13.86 -3.28
N GLY A 216 5.22 -13.43 -3.81
CA GLY A 216 4.27 -12.56 -3.11
C GLY A 216 3.00 -13.30 -2.75
N PHE A 217 2.44 -12.97 -1.60
CA PHE A 217 1.20 -13.52 -1.06
C PHE A 217 0.24 -12.38 -0.76
N ARG A 218 -0.88 -12.33 -1.49
CA ARG A 218 -1.93 -11.35 -1.22
C ARG A 218 -2.66 -11.71 0.06
N ARG A 219 -3.04 -10.70 0.82
CA ARG A 219 -3.74 -10.89 2.10
C ARG A 219 -5.25 -11.03 1.92
N GLU A 220 -5.82 -10.31 0.97
CA GLU A 220 -7.27 -10.26 0.73
C GLU A 220 -7.56 -10.20 -0.78
N GLU A 221 -8.64 -10.84 -1.22
CA GLU A 221 -9.01 -10.88 -2.63
C GLU A 221 -9.31 -9.51 -3.23
N THR A 222 -9.83 -8.57 -2.43
CA THR A 222 -10.22 -7.22 -2.86
C THR A 222 -9.14 -6.17 -2.65
N ARG A 223 -7.96 -6.54 -2.14
CA ARG A 223 -6.85 -5.62 -1.84
C ARG A 223 -5.56 -6.00 -2.56
N THR A 224 -4.72 -5.00 -2.78
CA THR A 224 -3.40 -5.14 -3.42
C THR A 224 -2.30 -5.49 -2.43
N ASP A 225 -2.55 -5.29 -1.13
CA ASP A 225 -1.55 -5.52 -0.09
C ASP A 225 -1.05 -6.97 -0.10
N SER A 226 0.26 -7.12 -0.03
CA SER A 226 0.93 -8.41 -0.08
C SER A 226 2.09 -8.50 0.89
N PHE A 227 2.34 -9.72 1.34
CA PHE A 227 3.54 -10.11 2.05
C PHE A 227 4.44 -10.88 1.08
N ASN A 228 5.70 -10.49 1.00
CA ASN A 228 6.60 -11.03 -0.01
C ASN A 228 7.87 -11.59 0.62
N ILE A 229 8.37 -12.68 0.03
CA ILE A 229 9.64 -13.30 0.39
C ILE A 229 10.50 -13.34 -0.88
N GLY A 230 11.65 -12.68 -0.83
CA GLY A 230 12.64 -12.61 -1.91
C GLY A 230 13.93 -13.33 -1.56
N ILE A 231 14.52 -14.00 -2.54
CA ILE A 231 15.91 -14.47 -2.49
C ILE A 231 16.63 -13.84 -3.68
N GLY A 232 17.80 -13.27 -3.43
CA GLY A 232 18.53 -12.55 -4.47
C GLY A 232 20.01 -12.39 -4.17
N PHE A 233 20.65 -11.63 -5.05
CA PHE A 233 22.01 -11.15 -4.86
C PHE A 233 21.98 -9.69 -4.46
N MET A 234 22.89 -9.31 -3.58
CA MET A 234 23.12 -7.93 -3.17
C MET A 234 24.54 -7.52 -3.54
N ILE A 235 24.70 -6.28 -3.97
CA ILE A 235 25.98 -5.64 -4.26
C ILE A 235 26.10 -4.43 -3.33
N ASP A 236 27.16 -4.46 -2.51
CA ASP A 236 27.55 -3.39 -1.60
C ASP A 236 28.81 -2.71 -2.14
N PRO A 237 28.70 -1.59 -2.89
CA PRO A 237 29.84 -0.97 -3.57
C PRO A 237 30.94 -0.48 -2.63
N ASN A 238 30.60 -0.14 -1.39
CA ASN A 238 31.49 0.56 -0.47
C ASN A 238 31.74 -0.22 0.82
N THR A 239 32.12 -1.49 0.70
CA THR A 239 32.41 -2.32 1.86
C THR A 239 33.83 -2.08 2.37
N ARG A 240 33.95 -1.77 3.67
CA ARG A 240 35.24 -1.66 4.36
C ARG A 240 35.88 -3.03 4.54
N VAL A 241 37.12 -3.18 4.09
CA VAL A 241 37.96 -4.37 4.26
C VAL A 241 39.37 -3.97 4.71
N LEU A 242 40.17 -4.93 5.14
CA LEU A 242 41.59 -4.68 5.42
C LEU A 242 42.33 -4.13 4.18
N GLY A 243 43.20 -3.16 4.41
CA GLY A 243 44.08 -2.58 3.41
C GLY A 243 45.05 -3.60 2.81
N ASP A 244 45.67 -3.25 1.69
CA ASP A 244 46.64 -4.14 1.04
C ASP A 244 47.83 -4.46 1.97
N GLY A 245 48.21 -5.74 2.01
CA GLY A 245 49.28 -6.25 2.87
C GLY A 245 48.84 -6.57 4.31
N PHE A 246 47.67 -6.12 4.75
CA PHE A 246 47.13 -6.51 6.05
C PHE A 246 46.39 -7.85 5.95
N VAL A 247 46.77 -8.79 6.82
CA VAL A 247 46.12 -10.10 6.95
C VAL A 247 45.72 -10.28 8.42
N ALA A 248 44.49 -10.71 8.66
CA ALA A 248 44.01 -10.97 10.01
C ALA A 248 44.90 -12.00 10.71
N ASN A 249 45.25 -11.74 11.97
CA ASN A 249 46.11 -12.57 12.81
C ASN A 249 47.55 -12.72 12.30
N ALA A 250 48.03 -11.82 11.45
CA ALA A 250 49.42 -11.76 10.99
C ALA A 250 50.12 -10.46 11.46
N ALA A 251 51.45 -10.41 11.31
CA ALA A 251 52.19 -9.18 11.51
C ALA A 251 51.77 -8.11 10.48
N PRO A 252 51.70 -6.82 10.86
CA PRO A 252 51.42 -5.76 9.92
C PRO A 252 52.58 -5.61 8.91
N PRO A 253 52.34 -4.98 7.75
CA PRO A 253 53.41 -4.59 6.85
C PRO A 253 54.49 -3.75 7.58
N PRO A 254 55.78 -3.87 7.20
CA PRO A 254 56.86 -3.15 7.87
C PRO A 254 56.62 -1.63 7.92
N GLY A 255 56.77 -1.03 9.10
CA GLY A 255 56.60 0.41 9.31
C GLY A 255 55.18 0.85 9.62
N GLU A 256 54.18 -0.03 9.53
CA GLU A 256 52.80 0.29 9.88
C GLU A 256 52.57 0.15 11.40
N THR A 257 52.08 1.22 12.03
CA THR A 257 51.68 1.24 13.45
C THR A 257 50.17 1.24 13.64
N GLU A 258 49.40 1.42 12.56
CA GLU A 258 47.94 1.49 12.56
C GLU A 258 47.37 0.60 11.47
N VAL A 259 46.15 0.09 11.66
CA VAL A 259 45.47 -0.71 10.62
C VAL A 259 44.89 0.23 9.59
N ARG A 260 45.30 0.04 8.33
CA ARG A 260 44.68 0.73 7.19
C ARG A 260 43.53 -0.07 6.64
N TYR A 261 42.47 0.63 6.24
CA TYR A 261 41.31 0.06 5.56
C TYR A 261 41.27 0.50 4.11
N ARG A 262 40.47 -0.21 3.32
CA ARG A 262 40.02 0.26 2.01
C ARG A 262 38.55 -0.08 1.80
N GLU A 263 37.91 0.64 0.90
CA GLU A 263 36.57 0.31 0.43
C GLU A 263 36.65 -0.53 -0.85
N THR A 264 35.76 -1.52 -0.96
CA THR A 264 35.65 -2.36 -2.14
C THR A 264 34.22 -2.84 -2.32
N ALA A 265 33.84 -3.16 -3.56
CA ALA A 265 32.55 -3.75 -3.84
C ALA A 265 32.52 -5.21 -3.36
N GLN A 266 31.51 -5.56 -2.56
CA GLN A 266 31.24 -6.93 -2.17
C GLN A 266 29.89 -7.41 -2.68
N LYS A 267 29.74 -8.73 -2.72
CA LYS A 267 28.53 -9.40 -3.19
C LYS A 267 28.05 -10.33 -2.08
N GLY A 268 26.75 -10.33 -1.84
CA GLY A 268 26.13 -11.20 -0.84
C GLY A 268 24.91 -11.93 -1.36
N LEU A 269 24.58 -13.04 -0.71
CA LEU A 269 23.28 -13.68 -0.84
C LEU A 269 22.28 -12.94 0.06
N MET A 270 21.16 -12.53 -0.50
CA MET A 270 20.13 -11.78 0.20
C MET A 270 18.87 -12.63 0.38
N LEU A 271 18.33 -12.63 1.60
CA LEU A 271 16.95 -12.96 1.92
C LEU A 271 16.21 -11.65 2.23
N LEU A 272 15.05 -11.42 1.61
CA LEU A 272 14.23 -10.24 1.81
C LEU A 272 12.82 -10.65 2.24
N THR A 273 12.29 -10.01 3.27
CA THR A 273 10.86 -10.05 3.61
C THR A 273 10.29 -8.64 3.47
N SER A 274 9.28 -8.43 2.63
CA SER A 274 8.71 -7.10 2.38
C SER A 274 7.19 -7.08 2.45
N PHE A 275 6.65 -5.87 2.59
CA PHE A 275 5.23 -5.57 2.40
C PHE A 275 5.08 -4.56 1.29
N SER A 276 4.07 -4.78 0.44
CA SER A 276 3.69 -3.87 -0.63
C SER A 276 2.26 -3.40 -0.41
N PHE A 277 1.96 -2.19 -0.86
CA PHE A 277 0.72 -1.46 -0.62
C PHE A 277 0.07 -1.03 -1.93
#